data_AF-A0A960K522-F1
#
_entry.id   AF-A0A960K522-F1
#
_cell.length_a   1.000
_cell.length_b   1.000
_cell.length_c   1.000
_cell.angle_alpha   90.00
_cell.angle_beta   90.00
_cell.angle_gamma   90.00
#
_symmetry.space_group_name_H-M   'P 1'
#
loop_
_entity.id
_entity.type
_entity.pdbx_description
1 polymer ?
#
loop_
_entity_poly.entity_id
_entity_poly.type
_entity_poly.pdbx_seq_one_letter_code
_entity_poly.pdbx_strand_id
1 'polypeptide(L)'
;MLEATAKIIVLVGIVRLLIETGKPFLCAGIYAAVGAGLAVLAAVPFPQIAQTAAVSFVLAAIFFWVLDRFEGSFLWWVVFVAGLAIGLV
;
A
#
# COMPACT_ATOMS: atom_id res chain seq x y z
N MET A 1 -11.94 -14.37 4.43
CA MET A 1 -10.74 -14.70 5.24
C MET A 1 -9.46 -14.80 4.40
N LEU A 2 -9.47 -15.36 3.18
CA LEU A 2 -8.26 -15.43 2.33
C LEU A 2 -7.74 -14.07 1.84
N GLU A 3 -8.65 -13.12 1.57
CA GLU A 3 -8.30 -11.81 0.97
C GLU A 3 -7.52 -10.90 1.93
N ALA A 4 -7.82 -10.94 3.23
CA ALA A 4 -7.15 -10.11 4.23
C ALA A 4 -5.68 -10.51 4.41
N THR A 5 -5.39 -11.81 4.44
CA THR A 5 -4.03 -12.34 4.60
C THR A 5 -3.14 -12.01 3.40
N ALA A 6 -3.68 -12.08 2.18
CA ALA A 6 -2.95 -11.72 0.96
C ALA A 6 -2.54 -10.23 0.96
N LYS A 7 -3.47 -9.34 1.35
CA LYS A 7 -3.18 -7.89 1.47
C LYS A 7 -2.06 -7.62 2.46
N ILE A 8 -2.08 -8.27 3.63
CA ILE A 8 -1.04 -8.11 4.66
C ILE A 8 0.33 -8.55 4.13
N ILE A 9 0.40 -9.69 3.46
CA ILE A 9 1.67 -10.21 2.90
C ILE A 9 2.25 -9.24 1.87
N VAL A 10 1.40 -8.69 0.99
CA VAL A 10 1.82 -7.68 0.00
C VAL A 10 2.32 -6.41 0.70
N LEU A 11 1.60 -5.94 1.71
CA LEU A 11 1.94 -4.72 2.45
C LEU A 11 3.28 -4.89 3.21
N VAL A 12 3.47 -6.01 3.89
CA VAL A 12 4.74 -6.35 4.57
C VAL A 12 5.89 -6.47 3.57
N GLY A 13 5.65 -7.09 2.41
CA GLY A 13 6.65 -7.22 1.36
C GLY A 13 7.09 -5.86 0.79
N ILE A 14 6.13 -4.97 0.55
CA ILE A 14 6.41 -3.61 0.05
C ILE A 14 7.07 -2.74 1.13
N VAL A 15 6.72 -2.92 2.41
CA VAL A 15 7.42 -2.21 3.51
C VAL A 15 8.87 -2.67 3.63
N ARG A 16 9.18 -3.96 3.47
CA ARG A 16 10.58 -4.40 3.36
C ARG A 16 11.29 -3.78 2.17
N LEU A 17 10.63 -3.70 1.02
CA LEU A 17 11.17 -3.02 -0.15
C LEU A 17 11.42 -1.54 0.13
N LEU A 18 10.56 -0.88 0.91
CA LEU A 18 10.73 0.52 1.30
C LEU A 18 11.98 0.71 2.15
N ILE A 19 12.20 -0.14 3.16
CA ILE A 19 13.37 -0.09 4.04
C ILE A 19 14.68 -0.25 3.24
N GLU A 20 14.68 -1.14 2.24
CA GLU A 20 15.87 -1.38 1.41
C GLU A 20 16.09 -0.31 0.32
N THR A 21 15.01 0.29 -0.22
CA THR A 21 15.11 1.21 -1.36
C THR A 21 15.07 2.69 -0.98
N GLY A 22 14.51 3.05 0.18
CA GLY A 22 14.28 4.44 0.61
C GLY A 22 13.42 5.25 -0.38
N LYS A 23 12.59 4.57 -1.19
CA LYS A 23 11.82 5.18 -2.29
C LYS A 23 10.32 4.99 -2.07
N PRO A 24 9.68 5.86 -1.27
CA PRO A 24 8.26 5.71 -0.91
C PRO A 24 7.32 5.76 -2.11
N PHE A 25 7.61 6.59 -3.11
CA PHE A 25 6.76 6.71 -4.31
C PHE A 25 6.80 5.48 -5.22
N LEU A 26 7.94 4.76 -5.27
CA LEU A 26 8.01 3.50 -6.00
C LEU A 26 7.17 2.43 -5.30
N CYS A 27 7.24 2.37 -3.98
CA CYS A 27 6.44 1.45 -3.17
C CYS A 27 4.93 1.70 -3.34
N ALA A 28 4.51 2.97 -3.34
CA ALA A 28 3.13 3.37 -3.61
C ALA A 28 2.67 2.98 -5.02
N GLY A 29 3.53 3.17 -6.02
CA GLY A 29 3.27 2.78 -7.41
C GLY A 29 3.07 1.27 -7.56
N ILE A 30 3.95 0.47 -6.94
CA ILE A 30 3.82 -0.99 -6.94
C ILE A 30 2.54 -1.43 -6.24
N TYR A 31 2.22 -0.86 -5.07
CA TYR A 31 1.00 -1.17 -4.35
C TYR A 31 -0.26 -0.90 -5.19
N ALA A 32 -0.34 0.30 -5.79
CA ALA A 32 -1.47 0.68 -6.64
C ALA A 32 -1.57 -0.17 -7.91
N ALA A 33 -0.43 -0.52 -8.53
CA ALA A 33 -0.39 -1.36 -9.73
C ALA A 33 -0.87 -2.79 -9.44
N VAL A 34 -0.46 -3.37 -8.30
CA VAL A 34 -0.94 -4.70 -7.87
C VAL A 34 -2.46 -4.67 -7.63
N GLY A 35 -2.96 -3.65 -6.93
CA GLY A 35 -4.39 -3.48 -6.69
C GLY A 35 -5.20 -3.31 -7.98
N ALA A 36 -4.72 -2.48 -8.91
CA ALA A 36 -5.34 -2.28 -10.21
C ALA A 36 -5.33 -3.57 -11.05
N GLY A 37 -4.22 -4.31 -11.06
CA GLY A 37 -4.13 -5.60 -11.77
C GLY A 37 -5.12 -6.63 -11.24
N LEU A 38 -5.28 -6.73 -9.91
CA LEU A 38 -6.29 -7.60 -9.30
C LEU A 38 -7.72 -7.16 -9.66
N ALA A 39 -7.99 -5.84 -9.71
CA ALA A 39 -9.30 -5.32 -10.11
C ALA A 39 -9.63 -5.63 -11.59
N VAL A 40 -8.63 -5.59 -12.47
CA VAL A 40 -8.78 -6.03 -13.87
C VAL A 40 -9.13 -7.52 -13.94
N LEU A 41 -8.44 -8.36 -13.17
CA LEU A 41 -8.71 -9.81 -13.10
C LEU A 41 -10.09 -10.12 -12.51
N ALA A 42 -10.59 -9.27 -11.62
CA ALA A 42 -11.94 -9.35 -11.05
C ALA A 42 -13.04 -8.76 -11.95
N ALA A 43 -12.71 -8.41 -13.20
CA ALA A 43 -13.63 -7.83 -14.19
C ALA A 43 -14.32 -6.52 -13.72
N VAL A 44 -13.64 -5.72 -12.87
CA VAL A 44 -14.14 -4.41 -12.44
C VAL A 44 -14.14 -3.43 -13.62
N PRO A 45 -15.13 -2.53 -13.76
CA PRO A 45 -15.16 -1.54 -14.83
C PRO A 45 -13.93 -0.62 -14.82
N PHE A 46 -13.32 -0.42 -15.99
CA PHE A 46 -12.12 0.43 -16.16
C PHE A 46 -12.22 1.83 -15.51
N PRO A 47 -13.33 2.59 -15.64
CA PRO A 47 -13.45 3.90 -15.00
C PRO A 47 -13.32 3.82 -13.48
N GLN A 48 -13.88 2.75 -12.89
CA GLN A 48 -13.82 2.50 -11.46
C GLN A 48 -12.42 2.08 -11.02
N ILE A 49 -11.72 1.28 -11.83
CA ILE A 49 -10.31 0.91 -11.58
C ILE A 49 -9.43 2.17 -11.60
N ALA A 50 -9.59 3.05 -12.60
CA ALA A 50 -8.78 4.26 -12.71
C ALA A 50 -8.96 5.20 -11.50
N GLN A 51 -10.20 5.41 -11.06
CA GLN A 51 -10.50 6.22 -9.88
C GLN A 51 -9.92 5.60 -8.61
N THR A 52 -10.16 4.30 -8.38
CA THR A 52 -9.69 3.62 -7.17
C THR A 52 -8.17 3.49 -7.14
N ALA A 53 -7.52 3.27 -8.28
CA ALA A 53 -6.06 3.23 -8.40
C ALA A 53 -5.43 4.59 -8.12
N ALA A 54 -6.00 5.69 -8.62
CA ALA A 54 -5.50 7.04 -8.35
C ALA A 54 -5.59 7.40 -6.86
N VAL A 55 -6.75 7.13 -6.23
CA VAL A 55 -6.94 7.37 -4.79
C VAL A 55 -6.01 6.49 -3.97
N SER A 56 -5.91 5.19 -4.31
CA SER A 56 -5.02 4.25 -3.64
C SER A 56 -3.56 4.64 -3.77
N PHE A 57 -3.13 5.13 -4.93
CA PHE A 57 -1.77 5.61 -5.15
C PHE A 57 -1.45 6.81 -4.25
N VAL A 58 -2.35 7.80 -4.18
CA VAL A 58 -2.13 8.99 -3.34
C VAL A 58 -2.09 8.61 -1.86
N LEU A 59 -3.04 7.78 -1.38
CA LEU A 59 -3.03 7.30 0.00
C LEU A 59 -1.77 6.50 0.32
N ALA A 60 -1.39 5.57 -0.56
CA ALA A 60 -0.18 4.77 -0.39
C ALA A 60 1.09 5.63 -0.42
N ALA A 61 1.14 6.65 -1.29
CA ALA A 61 2.26 7.58 -1.35
C ALA A 61 2.42 8.36 -0.05
N ILE A 62 1.31 8.89 0.51
CA ILE A 62 1.34 9.57 1.81
C ILE A 62 1.75 8.59 2.90
N PHE A 63 1.16 7.39 2.92
CA PHE A 63 1.47 6.36 3.92
C PHE A 63 2.95 5.99 3.92
N PHE A 64 3.50 5.59 2.77
CA PHE A 64 4.90 5.19 2.67
C PHE A 64 5.85 6.37 2.89
N TRP A 65 5.48 7.58 2.48
CA TRP A 65 6.27 8.78 2.75
C TRP A 65 6.35 9.10 4.24
N VAL A 66 5.24 8.97 4.96
CA VAL A 66 5.22 9.13 6.43
C VAL A 66 6.05 8.00 7.08
N LEU A 67 5.92 6.77 6.60
CA LEU A 67 6.66 5.62 7.12
C LEU A 67 8.18 5.83 6.97
N ASP A 68 8.63 6.26 5.80
CA ASP A 68 10.03 6.62 5.51
C ASP A 68 10.52 7.77 6.40
N ARG A 69 9.70 8.80 6.59
CA ARG A 69 10.07 9.97 7.39
C ARG A 69 10.29 9.66 8.87
N PHE A 70 9.59 8.68 9.42
CA PHE A 70 9.69 8.28 10.82
C PHE A 70 10.54 7.03 11.04
N GLU A 71 11.30 6.58 10.03
CA GLU A 71 12.18 5.42 10.15
C GLU A 71 13.08 5.51 11.40
N GLY A 72 13.15 4.41 12.15
CA GLY A 72 13.91 4.33 13.41
C GLY A 72 13.24 4.96 14.65
N SER A 73 12.06 5.58 14.52
CA SER A 73 11.31 6.16 15.65
C SER A 73 10.15 5.27 16.09
N PHE A 74 9.69 5.43 17.35
CA PHE A 74 8.48 4.74 17.84
C PHE A 74 7.23 5.04 16.98
N LEU A 75 7.16 6.26 16.42
CA LEU A 75 6.09 6.68 15.50
C LEU A 75 5.99 5.80 14.25
N TRP A 76 7.10 5.20 13.81
CA TRP A 76 7.10 4.25 12.69
C TRP A 76 6.15 3.07 12.93
N TRP A 77 6.21 2.49 14.14
CA TRP A 77 5.37 1.37 14.53
C TRP A 77 3.90 1.77 14.61
N VAL A 78 3.60 2.97 15.09
CA VAL A 78 2.23 3.49 15.15
C VAL A 78 1.65 3.64 13.76
N VAL A 79 2.40 4.23 12.83
CA VAL A 79 1.97 4.41 11.43
C VAL A 79 1.80 3.05 10.75
N PHE A 80 2.75 2.14 10.93
CA PHE A 80 2.68 0.79 10.37
C PHE A 80 1.43 0.02 10.83
N VAL A 81 1.13 0.05 12.13
CA VAL A 81 -0.06 -0.61 12.70
C VAL A 81 -1.35 0.05 12.22
N ALA A 82 -1.39 1.39 12.15
CA ALA A 82 -2.53 2.12 11.61
C ALA A 82 -2.78 1.77 10.13
N GLY A 83 -1.73 1.67 9.32
CA GLY A 83 -1.81 1.25 7.91
C GLY A 83 -2.32 -0.17 7.75
N LEU A 84 -1.87 -1.10 8.61
CA LEU A 84 -2.39 -2.47 8.64
C LEU A 84 -3.88 -2.50 9.01
N ALA A 85 -4.31 -1.70 9.98
CA ALA A 85 -5.71 -1.62 10.37
C ALA A 85 -6.59 -1.07 9.22
N ILE A 86 -6.14 -0.02 8.54
CA ILE A 86 -6.85 0.56 7.38
C ILE A 86 -6.88 -0.43 6.21
N GLY A 87 -5.77 -1.12 5.93
CA GLY A 87 -5.70 -2.13 4.86
C GLY A 87 -6.54 -3.39 5.12
N LEU A 88 -6.97 -3.60 6.36
CA LEU A 88 -7.84 -4.70 6.79
C LEU A 88 -9.34 -4.39 6.63
N VAL A 89 -9.71 -3.10 6.54
CA VAL A 89 -11.07 -2.61 6.26
C VAL A 89 -11.31 -2.63 4.75
#